data_AF-A0A2C6AMT3-F1
#
_entry.id   AF-A0A2C6AMT3-F1
#
_cell.length_a   1.000
_cell.length_b   1.000
_cell.length_c   1.000
_cell.angle_alpha   90.00
_cell.angle_beta   90.00
_cell.angle_gamma   90.00
#
_symmetry.space_group_name_H-M   'P 1'
#
loop_
_entity.id
_entity.type
_entity.pdbx_description
1 polymer ?
#
loop_
_entity_poly.entity_id
_entity_poly.type
_entity_poly.pdbx_seq_one_letter_code
_entity_poly.pdbx_strand_id
1 'polypeptide(L)'
;MSRAAAPRKAPRHSRQPSNLIPAVSDYDSDAAAAIRASASYAPPPPRTNTELNLSVLQRYLPSIQSILSIAANAVVYTFAAASESWDKSGIEGTLFVCAQSSLPDDASHRPRACVFVLNRRSLDNLVVDLARVTHVEIMDELIILRVEGDREEGEKVLGIWIHNDKDETRETNGAVIQESWKAVRSGGTVEEQGPEAGPAMQAIGRRLSLSDLFGKPNDANAAP
;
A
#
# COMPACT_ATOMS: atom_id res chain seq x y z
N MET A 1 70.19 70.07 24.75
CA MET A 1 69.82 71.16 25.68
C MET A 1 68.68 71.95 25.02
N SER A 2 67.51 72.23 25.57
CA SER A 2 66.85 71.99 26.86
C SER A 2 65.40 72.52 26.73
N ARG A 3 64.42 71.82 27.36
CA ARG A 3 63.08 72.31 27.82
C ARG A 3 62.08 72.82 26.74
N ALA A 4 60.76 72.69 26.88
CA ALA A 4 59.88 72.38 28.01
C ALA A 4 58.60 71.65 27.56
N ALA A 5 58.03 70.87 28.48
CA ALA A 5 56.72 70.24 28.38
C ALA A 5 55.58 71.21 28.78
N ALA A 6 54.37 70.97 28.26
CA ALA A 6 53.13 71.40 28.89
C ALA A 6 52.07 70.28 28.82
N PRO A 7 51.20 70.14 29.84
CA PRO A 7 50.50 68.90 30.14
C PRO A 7 49.11 68.85 29.49
N ARG A 8 48.68 67.70 28.99
CA ARG A 8 47.26 67.45 28.71
C ARG A 8 46.81 66.14 29.34
N LYS A 9 45.98 66.32 30.38
CA LYS A 9 45.28 65.31 31.17
C LYS A 9 44.55 64.31 30.25
N ALA A 10 44.69 63.03 30.54
CA ALA A 10 43.86 61.97 29.98
C ALA A 10 42.38 62.22 30.31
N PRO A 11 41.45 62.10 29.34
CA PRO A 11 40.04 62.02 29.66
C PRO A 11 39.75 60.62 30.20
N ARG A 12 39.21 60.59 31.42
CA ARG A 12 38.69 59.41 32.11
C ARG A 12 37.76 58.62 31.19
N HIS A 13 37.91 57.30 31.23
CA HIS A 13 36.92 56.34 30.74
C HIS A 13 35.51 56.73 31.20
N SER A 14 34.72 57.31 30.30
CA SER A 14 33.27 57.29 30.40
C SER A 14 32.85 55.88 29.96
N ARG A 15 32.71 54.99 30.95
CA ARG A 15 31.93 53.76 30.75
C ARG A 15 30.49 54.23 30.59
N GLN A 16 30.05 54.33 29.33
CA GLN A 16 28.63 54.31 28.99
C GLN A 16 28.02 53.13 29.74
N PRO A 17 26.99 53.32 30.60
CA PRO A 17 26.20 52.19 31.02
C PRO A 17 25.52 51.70 29.75
N SER A 18 26.00 50.58 29.21
CA SER A 18 25.23 49.80 28.26
C SER A 18 23.89 49.57 28.94
N ASN A 19 22.87 50.30 28.48
CA ASN A 19 21.49 49.98 28.73
C ASN A 19 21.32 48.54 28.27
N LEU A 20 21.40 47.62 29.24
CA LEU A 20 20.93 46.26 29.14
C LEU A 20 19.42 46.39 28.97
N ILE A 21 18.98 46.73 27.77
CA ILE A 21 17.65 46.35 27.32
C ILE A 21 17.80 44.83 27.16
N PRO A 22 17.17 44.01 28.01
CA PRO A 22 17.10 42.59 27.74
C PRO A 22 16.56 42.45 26.32
N ALA A 23 17.22 41.68 25.47
CA ALA A 23 16.61 41.28 24.21
C ALA A 23 15.30 40.59 24.61
N VAL A 24 14.19 41.34 24.53
CA VAL A 24 12.85 40.81 24.73
C VAL A 24 12.65 39.87 23.56
N SER A 25 12.90 38.60 23.82
CA SER A 25 12.65 37.52 22.88
C SER A 25 11.19 37.64 22.44
N ASP A 26 10.99 37.73 21.13
CA ASP A 26 9.71 37.74 20.41
C ASP A 26 8.91 36.45 20.58
N TYR A 27 9.39 35.51 21.40
CA TYR A 27 8.73 34.28 21.82
C TYR A 27 7.26 34.47 22.24
N ASP A 28 6.92 35.60 22.86
CA ASP A 28 5.55 35.88 23.30
C ASP A 28 4.58 36.16 22.13
N SER A 29 5.11 36.65 20.99
CA SER A 29 4.32 36.90 19.78
C SER A 29 3.95 35.60 19.06
N ASP A 30 4.89 34.65 18.99
CA ASP A 30 4.65 33.32 18.40
C ASP A 30 3.75 32.47 19.28
N ALA A 31 3.89 32.56 20.61
CA ALA A 31 2.98 31.91 21.56
C ALA A 31 1.56 32.45 21.43
N ALA A 32 1.37 33.77 21.35
CA ALA A 32 0.06 34.38 21.14
C ALA A 32 -0.54 34.02 19.77
N ALA A 33 0.28 33.93 18.71
CA ALA A 33 -0.15 33.49 17.39
C ALA A 33 -0.58 32.01 17.41
N ALA A 34 0.18 31.14 18.07
CA ALA A 34 -0.15 29.72 18.25
C ALA A 34 -1.42 29.53 19.08
N ILE A 35 -1.62 30.34 20.14
CA ILE A 35 -2.85 30.32 20.96
C ILE A 35 -4.06 30.80 20.17
N ARG A 36 -3.93 31.83 19.33
CA ARG A 36 -5.02 32.27 18.43
C ARG A 36 -5.32 31.24 17.35
N ALA A 37 -4.29 30.59 16.80
CA ALA A 37 -4.45 29.52 15.82
C ALA A 37 -5.12 28.29 16.45
N SER A 38 -4.75 27.91 17.68
CA SER A 38 -5.39 26.79 18.39
C SER A 38 -6.82 27.11 18.84
N ALA A 39 -7.12 28.36 19.22
CA ALA A 39 -8.48 28.80 19.51
C ALA A 39 -9.42 28.74 18.29
N SER A 40 -8.87 28.76 17.08
CA SER A 40 -9.60 28.66 15.81
C SER A 40 -9.50 27.26 15.18
N TYR A 41 -8.75 26.34 15.80
CA TYR A 41 -8.55 25.00 15.28
C TYR A 41 -9.79 24.14 15.54
N ALA A 42 -10.62 23.99 14.52
CA ALA A 42 -11.61 22.92 14.49
C ALA A 42 -10.88 21.61 14.16
N PRO A 43 -10.92 20.58 15.01
CA PRO A 43 -10.38 19.28 14.66
C PRO A 43 -11.07 18.80 13.38
N PRO A 44 -10.32 18.20 12.44
CA PRO A 44 -10.94 17.63 11.25
C PRO A 44 -12.00 16.61 11.68
N PRO A 45 -13.12 16.51 10.95
CA PRO A 45 -14.18 15.57 11.30
C PRO A 45 -13.60 14.16 11.42
N PRO A 46 -14.07 13.36 12.40
CA PRO A 46 -13.58 12.01 12.61
C PRO A 46 -13.83 11.20 11.34
N ARG A 47 -12.75 10.71 10.73
CA ARG A 47 -12.82 9.83 9.56
C ARG A 47 -12.81 8.39 10.01
N THR A 48 -13.58 7.56 9.33
CA THR A 48 -13.52 6.11 9.54
C THR A 48 -12.22 5.54 8.96
N ASN A 49 -11.75 4.39 9.47
CA ASN A 49 -10.57 3.70 8.91
C ASN A 49 -10.78 3.39 7.42
N THR A 50 -12.00 3.02 7.04
CA THR A 50 -12.40 2.80 5.64
C THR A 50 -12.24 4.04 4.78
N GLU A 51 -12.66 5.22 5.24
CA GLU A 51 -12.46 6.50 4.52
C GLU A 51 -10.98 6.85 4.35
N LEU A 52 -10.18 6.62 5.39
CA LEU A 52 -8.74 6.84 5.33
C LEU A 52 -8.09 5.91 4.30
N ASN A 53 -8.39 4.60 4.35
CA ASN A 53 -7.89 3.63 3.38
C ASN A 53 -8.32 3.99 1.96
N LEU A 54 -9.58 4.35 1.76
CA LEU A 54 -10.11 4.77 0.47
C LEU A 54 -9.34 5.98 -0.07
N SER A 55 -9.08 6.99 0.79
CA SER A 55 -8.31 8.18 0.39
C SER A 55 -6.86 7.86 0.01
N VAL A 56 -6.26 6.81 0.59
CA VAL A 56 -4.93 6.34 0.21
C VAL A 56 -4.98 5.64 -1.14
N LEU A 57 -5.94 4.74 -1.34
CA LEU A 57 -6.10 4.02 -2.61
C LEU A 57 -6.37 4.96 -3.78
N GLN A 58 -7.19 6.00 -3.57
CA GLN A 58 -7.51 7.00 -4.59
C GLN A 58 -6.30 7.84 -5.04
N ARG A 59 -5.23 7.92 -4.25
CA ARG A 59 -3.97 8.56 -4.68
C ARG A 59 -3.24 7.77 -5.74
N TYR A 60 -3.34 6.44 -5.68
CA TYR A 60 -2.74 5.54 -6.67
C TYR A 60 -3.69 5.32 -7.86
N LEU A 61 -4.98 5.14 -7.58
CA LEU A 61 -5.98 4.84 -8.58
C LEU A 61 -7.27 5.64 -8.32
N PRO A 62 -7.39 6.83 -8.93
CA PRO A 62 -8.52 7.74 -8.68
C PRO A 62 -9.90 7.18 -9.04
N SER A 63 -9.96 6.17 -9.92
CA SER A 63 -11.24 5.56 -10.29
C SER A 63 -11.82 4.67 -9.20
N ILE A 64 -11.12 4.39 -8.09
CA ILE A 64 -11.68 3.61 -6.97
C ILE A 64 -12.78 4.42 -6.28
N GLN A 65 -13.98 3.85 -6.21
CA GLN A 65 -15.13 4.48 -5.56
C GLN A 65 -15.38 3.94 -4.16
N SER A 66 -15.24 2.63 -3.96
CA SER A 66 -15.49 1.99 -2.67
C SER A 66 -14.62 0.75 -2.46
N ILE A 67 -14.41 0.41 -1.19
CA ILE A 67 -13.75 -0.81 -0.76
C ILE A 67 -14.84 -1.85 -0.46
N LEU A 68 -14.78 -2.99 -1.13
CA LEU A 68 -15.72 -4.10 -0.98
C LEU A 68 -15.26 -5.08 0.10
N SER A 69 -13.95 -5.34 0.18
CA SER A 69 -13.35 -6.23 1.20
C SER A 69 -11.91 -5.83 1.48
N ILE A 70 -11.43 -6.19 2.68
CA ILE A 70 -10.08 -5.92 3.17
C ILE A 70 -9.50 -7.21 3.75
N ALA A 71 -8.22 -7.47 3.46
CA ALA A 71 -7.42 -8.45 4.20
C ALA A 71 -6.14 -7.78 4.71
N ALA A 72 -5.85 -8.00 6.00
CA ALA A 72 -4.76 -7.31 6.69
C ALA A 72 -3.38 -7.67 6.14
N ASN A 73 -3.17 -8.89 5.66
CA ASN A 73 -1.89 -9.30 5.09
C ASN A 73 -2.12 -10.32 3.97
N ALA A 74 -1.61 -10.00 2.79
CA ALA A 74 -1.60 -10.83 1.61
C ALA A 74 -0.21 -10.85 1.00
N VAL A 75 0.19 -12.02 0.51
CA VAL A 75 1.46 -12.28 -0.16
C VAL A 75 1.18 -12.68 -1.60
N VAL A 76 1.85 -12.04 -2.55
CA VAL A 76 1.67 -12.30 -3.98
C VAL A 76 2.78 -13.21 -4.49
N TYR A 77 2.38 -14.25 -5.20
CA TYR A 77 3.23 -15.17 -5.93
C TYR A 77 2.95 -15.06 -7.43
N THR A 78 3.98 -15.34 -8.23
CA THR A 78 3.90 -15.42 -9.69
C THR A 78 4.28 -16.83 -10.11
N PHE A 79 3.54 -17.39 -11.06
CA PHE A 79 3.87 -18.68 -11.63
C PHE A 79 4.88 -18.53 -12.77
N ALA A 80 6.03 -19.19 -12.65
CA ALA A 80 7.02 -19.26 -13.70
C ALA A 80 6.76 -20.50 -14.57
N ALA A 81 6.24 -20.28 -15.78
CA ALA A 81 5.92 -21.37 -16.72
C ALA A 81 7.15 -22.18 -17.15
N ALA A 82 8.34 -21.56 -17.18
CA ALA A 82 9.58 -22.22 -17.60
C ALA A 82 10.07 -23.27 -16.58
N SER A 83 9.88 -23.02 -15.29
CA SER A 83 10.29 -23.90 -14.20
C SER A 83 9.13 -24.67 -13.57
N GLU A 84 7.90 -24.42 -14.04
CA GLU A 84 6.66 -24.94 -13.47
C GLU A 84 6.60 -24.73 -11.94
N SER A 85 7.07 -23.56 -11.47
CA SER A 85 7.20 -23.26 -10.04
C SER A 85 6.54 -21.94 -9.67
N TRP A 86 6.24 -21.80 -8.39
CA TRP A 86 5.73 -20.56 -7.80
C TRP A 86 6.87 -19.77 -7.18
N ASP A 87 7.00 -18.52 -7.61
CA ASP A 87 8.00 -17.60 -7.08
C ASP A 87 7.33 -16.49 -6.29
N LYS A 88 7.92 -16.11 -5.15
CA LYS A 88 7.43 -14.98 -4.35
C LYS A 88 7.79 -13.67 -5.06
N SER A 89 6.77 -12.89 -5.45
CA SER A 89 6.95 -11.65 -6.23
C SER A 89 7.60 -10.49 -5.45
N GLY A 90 7.77 -10.63 -4.13
CA GLY A 90 8.23 -9.55 -3.25
C GLY A 90 7.14 -8.55 -2.83
N ILE A 91 5.92 -8.70 -3.34
CA ILE A 91 4.76 -7.87 -2.97
C ILE A 91 4.04 -8.51 -1.77
N GLU A 92 4.01 -7.78 -0.66
CA GLU A 92 3.35 -8.21 0.57
C GLU A 92 2.78 -7.02 1.33
N GLY A 93 1.51 -7.10 1.72
CA GLY A 93 0.87 -6.05 2.48
C GLY A 93 -0.64 -6.17 2.55
N THR A 94 -1.33 -5.05 2.67
CA THR A 94 -2.80 -5.05 2.84
C THR A 94 -3.47 -5.25 1.48
N LEU A 95 -4.37 -6.23 1.37
CA LEU A 95 -5.18 -6.45 0.17
C LEU A 95 -6.52 -5.76 0.32
N PHE A 96 -6.96 -5.16 -0.78
CA PHE A 96 -8.25 -4.51 -0.95
C PHE A 96 -8.92 -5.04 -2.20
N VAL A 97 -10.20 -5.36 -2.10
CA VAL A 97 -11.07 -5.56 -3.26
C VAL A 97 -11.88 -4.29 -3.41
N CYS A 98 -11.86 -3.66 -4.58
CA CYS A 98 -12.42 -2.33 -4.78
C CYS A 98 -13.36 -2.28 -5.99
N ALA A 99 -14.45 -1.54 -5.86
CA ALA A 99 -15.28 -1.14 -6.99
C ALA A 99 -14.71 0.14 -7.61
N GLN A 100 -14.72 0.20 -8.94
CA GLN A 100 -14.24 1.33 -9.72
C GLN A 100 -15.38 2.01 -10.47
N SER A 101 -15.22 3.30 -10.74
CA SER A 101 -16.12 4.04 -11.61
C SER A 101 -16.10 3.47 -13.03
N SER A 102 -17.28 3.43 -13.66
CA SER A 102 -17.39 3.20 -15.10
C SER A 102 -16.56 4.23 -15.87
N LEU A 103 -16.07 3.84 -17.04
CA LEU A 103 -15.33 4.74 -17.92
C LEU A 103 -16.29 5.79 -18.50
N PRO A 104 -15.88 7.07 -18.62
CA PRO A 104 -16.75 8.13 -19.16
C PRO A 104 -17.28 7.83 -20.56
N ASP A 105 -16.49 7.14 -21.38
CA ASP A 105 -16.81 6.80 -22.77
C ASP A 105 -17.56 5.46 -22.90
N ASP A 106 -17.79 4.74 -21.79
CA ASP A 106 -18.52 3.48 -21.81
C ASP A 106 -20.03 3.70 -21.59
N ALA A 107 -20.76 3.82 -22.71
CA ALA A 107 -22.22 3.93 -22.71
C ALA A 107 -22.93 2.73 -22.06
N SER A 108 -22.24 1.59 -21.91
CA SER A 108 -22.80 0.40 -21.28
C SER A 108 -22.66 0.36 -19.76
N HIS A 109 -22.03 1.39 -19.14
CA HIS A 109 -21.85 1.51 -17.69
C HIS A 109 -21.39 0.20 -17.05
N ARG A 110 -20.41 -0.48 -17.65
CA ARG A 110 -20.02 -1.80 -17.14
C ARG A 110 -19.49 -1.67 -15.71
N PRO A 111 -19.83 -2.62 -14.83
CA PRO A 111 -19.22 -2.69 -13.51
C PRO A 111 -17.72 -2.90 -13.69
N ARG A 112 -16.92 -2.14 -12.94
CA ARG A 112 -15.47 -2.26 -12.91
C ARG A 112 -15.04 -2.54 -11.48
N ALA A 113 -14.08 -3.43 -11.32
CA ALA A 113 -13.54 -3.78 -10.02
C ALA A 113 -12.07 -4.18 -10.16
N CYS A 114 -11.31 -3.97 -9.10
CA CYS A 114 -9.90 -4.32 -9.07
C CYS A 114 -9.50 -4.94 -7.72
N VAL A 115 -8.47 -5.78 -7.76
CA VAL A 115 -7.74 -6.22 -6.57
C VAL A 115 -6.50 -5.34 -6.44
N PHE A 116 -6.31 -4.75 -5.27
CA PHE A 116 -5.20 -3.87 -4.96
C PHE A 116 -4.43 -4.44 -3.76
N VAL A 117 -3.12 -4.64 -3.89
CA VAL A 117 -2.25 -4.97 -2.75
C VAL A 117 -1.31 -3.81 -2.51
N LEU A 118 -1.50 -3.13 -1.37
CA LEU A 118 -0.64 -2.04 -0.92
C LEU A 118 0.58 -2.63 -0.24
N ASN A 119 1.73 -2.55 -0.92
CA ASN A 119 2.98 -3.16 -0.48
C ASN A 119 3.54 -2.42 0.74
N ARG A 120 3.97 -3.18 1.75
CA ARG A 120 4.60 -2.64 2.97
C ARG A 120 6.12 -2.61 2.89
N ARG A 121 6.73 -3.37 1.97
CA ARG A 121 8.18 -3.52 1.85
C ARG A 121 8.79 -2.59 0.80
N SER A 122 7.99 -2.12 -0.15
CA SER A 122 8.41 -1.25 -1.23
C SER A 122 7.26 -0.34 -1.68
N LEU A 123 7.53 0.54 -2.65
CA LEU A 123 6.51 1.37 -3.28
C LEU A 123 5.81 0.66 -4.46
N ASP A 124 6.26 -0.55 -4.81
CA ASP A 124 5.71 -1.34 -5.90
C ASP A 124 4.45 -2.07 -5.44
N ASN A 125 3.31 -1.45 -5.70
CA ASN A 125 1.98 -1.98 -5.40
C ASN A 125 1.46 -2.86 -6.54
N LEU A 126 0.68 -3.88 -6.20
CA LEU A 126 -0.04 -4.66 -7.19
C LEU A 126 -1.43 -4.08 -7.42
N VAL A 127 -1.79 -3.86 -8.68
CA VAL A 127 -3.17 -3.58 -9.09
C VAL A 127 -3.55 -4.54 -10.21
N VAL A 128 -4.60 -5.33 -9.98
CA VAL A 128 -5.17 -6.24 -10.97
C VAL A 128 -6.57 -5.75 -11.30
N ASP A 129 -6.78 -5.28 -12.53
CA ASP A 129 -8.11 -4.98 -13.05
C ASP A 129 -8.83 -6.31 -13.33
N LEU A 130 -9.96 -6.55 -12.66
CA LEU A 130 -10.71 -7.80 -12.82
C LEU A 130 -11.29 -7.97 -14.23
N ALA A 131 -11.36 -6.92 -15.03
CA ALA A 131 -11.72 -7.03 -16.45
C ALA A 131 -10.66 -7.75 -17.29
N ARG A 132 -9.38 -7.72 -16.86
CA ARG A 132 -8.27 -8.42 -17.52
C ARG A 132 -8.07 -9.84 -17.01
N VAL A 133 -8.90 -10.28 -16.06
CA VAL A 133 -8.77 -11.60 -15.44
C VAL A 133 -9.55 -12.63 -16.27
N THR A 134 -8.85 -13.58 -16.86
CA THR A 134 -9.44 -14.67 -17.65
C THR A 134 -10.05 -15.74 -16.77
N HIS A 135 -9.50 -15.96 -15.57
CA HIS A 135 -9.97 -16.99 -14.65
C HIS A 135 -9.64 -16.64 -13.19
N VAL A 136 -10.58 -16.95 -12.30
CA VAL A 136 -10.41 -16.89 -10.84
C VAL A 136 -10.72 -18.25 -10.25
N GLU A 137 -9.77 -18.79 -9.50
CA GLU A 137 -9.92 -20.06 -8.80
C GLU A 137 -9.42 -19.93 -7.36
N ILE A 138 -10.14 -20.53 -6.43
CA ILE A 138 -9.72 -20.62 -5.03
C ILE A 138 -9.34 -22.08 -4.79
N MET A 139 -8.06 -22.33 -4.51
CA MET A 139 -7.55 -23.67 -4.31
C MET A 139 -6.72 -23.73 -3.04
N ASP A 140 -7.15 -24.58 -2.10
CA ASP A 140 -6.63 -24.69 -0.74
C ASP A 140 -6.53 -23.32 -0.03
N GLU A 141 -5.31 -22.77 0.03
CA GLU A 141 -5.01 -21.51 0.72
C GLU A 141 -4.71 -20.34 -0.23
N LEU A 142 -4.72 -20.57 -1.55
CA LEU A 142 -4.38 -19.58 -2.55
C LEU A 142 -5.59 -19.18 -3.39
N ILE A 143 -5.67 -17.88 -3.66
CA ILE A 143 -6.56 -17.30 -4.67
C ILE A 143 -5.73 -17.13 -5.94
N ILE A 144 -6.04 -17.90 -6.97
CA ILE A 144 -5.32 -17.92 -8.23
C ILE A 144 -6.05 -17.03 -9.24
N LEU A 145 -5.33 -16.07 -9.80
CA LEU A 145 -5.82 -15.16 -10.82
C LEU A 145 -5.01 -15.37 -12.10
N ARG A 146 -5.67 -15.72 -13.20
CA ARG A 146 -5.07 -15.69 -14.53
C ARG A 146 -5.39 -14.35 -15.17
N VAL A 147 -4.36 -13.61 -15.54
CA VAL A 147 -4.46 -12.23 -16.02
C VAL A 147 -3.89 -12.17 -17.42
N GLU A 148 -4.65 -11.61 -18.36
CA GLU A 148 -4.13 -11.29 -19.69
C GLU A 148 -3.01 -10.27 -19.53
N GLY A 149 -1.78 -10.64 -19.91
CA GLY A 149 -0.67 -9.70 -19.98
C GLY A 149 -0.79 -8.79 -21.19
N ASP A 150 0.10 -7.81 -21.24
CA ASP A 150 0.19 -6.94 -22.41
C ASP A 150 0.74 -7.73 -23.61
N ARG A 151 0.62 -7.16 -24.82
CA ARG A 151 0.92 -7.83 -26.10
C ARG A 151 2.30 -8.51 -26.18
N GLU A 152 3.24 -8.13 -25.32
CA GLU A 152 4.61 -8.66 -25.29
C GLU A 152 4.86 -9.67 -24.15
N GLU A 153 4.00 -9.75 -23.13
CA GLU A 153 4.33 -10.45 -21.87
C GLU A 153 3.52 -11.74 -21.60
N GLY A 154 2.61 -12.11 -22.52
CA GLY A 154 1.80 -13.34 -22.41
C GLY A 154 0.86 -13.34 -21.19
N GLU A 155 0.09 -14.42 -21.03
CA GLU A 155 -0.77 -14.58 -19.83
C GLU A 155 0.08 -14.72 -18.56
N LYS A 156 -0.28 -13.99 -17.52
CA LYS A 156 0.35 -14.06 -16.19
C LYS A 156 -0.56 -14.80 -15.23
N VAL A 157 0.00 -15.74 -14.47
CA VAL A 157 -0.73 -16.39 -13.38
C VAL A 157 -0.20 -15.91 -12.05
N LEU A 158 -1.10 -15.32 -11.27
CA LEU A 158 -0.84 -14.78 -9.94
C LEU A 158 -1.49 -15.67 -8.89
N GLY A 159 -0.79 -15.87 -7.78
CA GLY A 159 -1.27 -16.57 -6.60
C GLY A 159 -1.27 -15.61 -5.44
N ILE A 160 -2.43 -15.38 -4.83
CA ILE A 160 -2.57 -14.51 -3.66
C ILE A 160 -2.84 -15.40 -2.46
N TRP A 161 -1.90 -15.41 -1.52
CA TRP A 161 -2.10 -16.05 -0.23
C TRP A 161 -2.47 -14.98 0.80
N ILE A 162 -3.55 -15.20 1.53
CA ILE A 162 -4.01 -14.29 2.59
C ILE A 162 -3.62 -14.88 3.93
N HIS A 163 -2.75 -14.18 4.66
CA HIS A 163 -2.53 -14.51 6.06
C HIS A 163 -3.77 -14.14 6.83
N ASN A 164 -4.25 -15.08 7.62
CA ASN A 164 -5.54 -14.96 8.24
C ASN A 164 -5.44 -15.06 9.75
N ASP A 165 -5.93 -14.03 10.44
CA ASP A 165 -6.10 -14.07 11.89
C ASP A 165 -7.37 -14.85 12.28
N LYS A 166 -8.28 -15.09 11.33
CA LYS A 166 -9.60 -15.76 11.50
C LYS A 166 -10.04 -16.50 10.24
N ASP A 167 -10.13 -17.83 10.23
CA ASP A 167 -10.41 -18.68 9.04
C ASP A 167 -11.33 -18.10 7.95
N GLU A 168 -12.40 -17.39 8.31
CA GLU A 168 -13.35 -16.72 7.41
C GLU A 168 -12.78 -15.58 6.52
N THR A 169 -11.69 -14.88 6.92
CA THR A 169 -11.20 -13.70 6.15
C THR A 169 -10.77 -14.07 4.74
N ARG A 170 -10.07 -15.20 4.58
CA ARG A 170 -9.64 -15.69 3.26
C ARG A 170 -10.85 -16.05 2.40
N GLU A 171 -11.80 -16.81 2.96
CA GLU A 171 -13.02 -17.23 2.27
C GLU A 171 -13.86 -16.03 1.82
N THR A 172 -14.05 -15.06 2.71
CA THR A 172 -14.79 -13.82 2.40
C THR A 172 -14.11 -13.03 1.29
N ASN A 173 -12.80 -12.81 1.38
CA ASN A 173 -12.07 -12.06 0.34
C ASN A 173 -12.06 -12.80 -0.99
N GLY A 174 -11.87 -14.12 -0.98
CA GLY A 174 -11.95 -14.96 -2.18
C GLY A 174 -13.33 -14.91 -2.84
N ALA A 175 -14.39 -15.04 -2.05
CA ALA A 175 -15.77 -14.94 -2.52
C ALA A 175 -16.06 -13.57 -3.16
N VAL A 176 -15.68 -12.47 -2.49
CA VAL A 176 -15.87 -11.11 -3.01
C VAL A 176 -15.08 -10.89 -4.31
N ILE A 177 -13.86 -11.43 -4.44
CA ILE A 177 -13.08 -11.37 -5.68
C ILE A 177 -13.81 -12.13 -6.80
N GLN A 178 -14.28 -13.34 -6.52
CA GLN A 178 -14.94 -14.19 -7.51
C GLN A 178 -16.28 -13.58 -7.96
N GLU A 179 -17.08 -13.03 -7.04
CA GLU A 179 -18.32 -12.32 -7.36
C GLU A 179 -18.08 -11.04 -8.16
N SER A 180 -17.09 -10.24 -7.75
CA SER A 180 -16.73 -9.01 -8.46
C SER A 180 -16.24 -9.32 -9.88
N TRP A 181 -15.44 -10.36 -10.05
CA TRP A 181 -14.98 -10.83 -11.36
C TRP A 181 -16.13 -11.28 -12.25
N LYS A 182 -17.06 -12.09 -11.72
CA LYS A 182 -18.28 -12.51 -12.43
C LYS A 182 -19.14 -11.32 -12.83
N ALA A 183 -19.29 -10.32 -11.96
CA ALA A 183 -20.06 -9.11 -12.25
C ALA A 183 -19.44 -8.30 -13.40
N VAL A 184 -18.12 -8.08 -13.36
CA VAL A 184 -17.37 -7.39 -14.42
C VAL A 184 -17.51 -8.12 -15.76
N ARG A 185 -17.44 -9.45 -15.75
CA ARG A 185 -17.53 -10.27 -16.97
C ARG A 185 -18.94 -10.49 -17.50
N SER A 186 -19.96 -10.52 -16.65
CA SER A 186 -21.35 -10.69 -17.11
C SER A 186 -21.83 -9.53 -17.99
N GLY A 187 -21.11 -8.40 -18.00
CA GLY A 187 -21.30 -7.31 -18.95
C GLY A 187 -20.65 -7.51 -20.33
N GLY A 188 -19.87 -8.57 -20.55
CA GLY A 188 -19.18 -8.90 -21.81
C GLY A 188 -19.43 -10.34 -22.26
N THR A 189 -19.95 -10.51 -23.48
CA THR A 189 -20.12 -11.82 -24.11
C THR A 189 -18.77 -12.46 -24.41
N VAL A 190 -18.36 -13.55 -23.74
CA VAL A 190 -17.66 -14.72 -24.34
C VAL A 190 -17.76 -15.95 -23.40
N GLU A 191 -18.07 -17.07 -24.05
CA GLU A 191 -17.97 -18.51 -23.73
C GLU A 191 -17.22 -18.92 -22.45
N GLU A 192 -17.94 -19.68 -21.61
CA GLU A 192 -17.35 -20.55 -20.59
C GLU A 192 -16.53 -21.66 -21.27
N GLN A 193 -15.25 -21.41 -21.56
CA GLN A 193 -14.31 -22.51 -21.68
C GLN A 193 -14.04 -23.02 -20.26
N GLY A 194 -14.52 -24.24 -20.00
CA GLY A 194 -14.37 -24.96 -18.74
C GLY A 194 -12.90 -25.12 -18.32
N PRO A 195 -12.66 -25.56 -17.08
CA PRO A 195 -11.35 -25.50 -16.43
C PRO A 195 -10.40 -26.51 -17.07
N GLU A 196 -9.62 -26.09 -18.06
CA GLU A 196 -8.46 -26.86 -18.45
C GLU A 196 -7.37 -26.58 -17.41
N ALA A 197 -7.04 -27.62 -16.65
CA ALA A 197 -6.07 -27.60 -15.58
C ALA A 197 -4.66 -27.35 -16.14
N GLY A 198 -4.37 -26.07 -16.37
CA GLY A 198 -3.10 -25.61 -16.91
C GLY A 198 -1.91 -25.93 -15.99
N PRO A 199 -0.66 -25.81 -16.50
CA PRO A 199 0.55 -26.16 -15.77
C PRO A 199 0.65 -25.53 -14.37
N ALA A 200 0.10 -24.32 -14.19
CA ALA A 200 0.02 -23.63 -12.90
C ALA A 200 -0.77 -24.40 -11.84
N MET A 201 -1.84 -25.11 -12.23
CA MET A 201 -2.62 -25.94 -11.31
C MET A 201 -1.90 -27.24 -10.96
N GLN A 202 -1.23 -27.86 -11.95
CA GLN A 202 -0.49 -29.10 -11.77
C GLN A 202 0.73 -28.91 -10.85
N ALA A 203 1.38 -27.75 -10.94
CA ALA A 203 2.48 -27.36 -10.07
C ALA A 203 2.06 -27.23 -8.59
N ILE A 204 0.79 -26.92 -8.31
CA ILE A 204 0.26 -26.92 -6.94
C ILE A 204 -0.13 -28.35 -6.51
N GLY A 205 -0.75 -29.12 -7.41
CA GLY A 205 -1.12 -30.53 -7.18
C GLY A 205 0.07 -31.45 -6.88
N ARG A 206 1.29 -31.04 -7.30
CA ARG A 206 2.57 -31.58 -6.83
C ARG A 206 2.86 -31.11 -5.40
N ARG A 207 2.00 -31.51 -4.44
CA ARG A 207 2.09 -31.30 -2.97
C ARG A 207 3.14 -30.26 -2.56
N LEU A 208 2.81 -28.98 -2.70
CA LEU A 208 3.49 -27.94 -1.94
C LEU A 208 2.88 -27.96 -0.54
N SER A 209 3.48 -28.72 0.39
CA SER A 209 3.21 -28.44 1.80
C SER A 209 3.89 -27.11 2.14
N LEU A 210 3.35 -26.35 3.09
CA LEU A 210 3.96 -25.10 3.57
C LEU A 210 5.46 -25.29 3.94
N SER A 211 5.86 -26.49 4.35
CA SER A 211 7.24 -26.88 4.65
C SER A 211 8.19 -26.90 3.43
N ASP A 212 7.65 -27.09 2.23
CA ASP A 212 8.42 -27.14 0.99
C ASP A 212 8.63 -25.74 0.41
N LEU A 213 7.71 -24.81 0.71
CA LEU A 213 7.83 -23.38 0.40
C LEU A 213 8.75 -22.63 1.37
N PHE A 214 8.86 -23.10 2.62
CA PHE A 214 9.65 -22.47 3.67
C PHE A 214 10.54 -23.53 4.35
N GLY A 215 11.79 -23.63 3.90
CA GLY A 215 12.78 -24.55 4.46
C GLY A 215 12.80 -24.54 6.00
N LYS A 216 12.98 -25.75 6.57
CA LYS A 216 12.96 -26.01 8.01
C LYS A 216 13.70 -24.93 8.83
N PRO A 217 13.12 -24.44 9.94
CA PRO A 217 13.90 -23.70 10.92
C PRO A 217 15.06 -24.60 11.37
N ASN A 218 16.27 -24.05 11.28
CA ASN A 218 17.52 -24.73 11.53
C ASN A 218 17.64 -24.99 13.05
N ASP A 219 17.16 -26.14 13.54
CA ASP A 219 17.45 -26.62 14.89
C ASP A 219 18.90 -27.12 14.95
N ALA A 220 19.82 -26.16 14.92
CA ALA A 220 21.21 -26.33 15.29
C ALA A 220 21.39 -25.98 16.77
N ASN A 221 20.77 -26.73 17.68
CA ASN A 221 21.32 -26.94 19.02
C ASN A 221 20.56 -28.01 19.82
N ALA A 222 21.08 -29.23 19.85
CA ALA A 222 21.00 -30.11 21.03
C ALA A 222 21.78 -31.41 20.77
N ALA A 223 23.06 -31.39 21.14
CA ALA A 223 23.81 -32.57 21.59
C ALA A 223 24.91 -32.06 22.53
N PRO A 224 25.43 -32.89 23.46
CA PRO A 224 25.20 -34.32 23.63
C PRO A 224 24.34 -34.71 24.85
#